data_AF-A0A9P4QP00-F1
#
_entry.id   AF-A0A9P4QP00-F1
#
_cell.length_a   1.000
_cell.length_b   1.000
_cell.length_c   1.000
_cell.angle_alpha   90.00
_cell.angle_beta   90.00
_cell.angle_gamma   90.00
#
_symmetry.space_group_name_H-M   'P 1'
#
loop_
_entity.id
_entity.type
_entity.pdbx_description
1 polymer ?
#
loop_
_entity_poly.entity_id
_entity_poly.type
_entity_poly.pdbx_seq_one_letter_code
_entity_poly.pdbx_strand_id
1 'polypeptide(L)'
;MALAFNRRPFPGAMGWRRYVGMACIGGPLGTMSGQLYFESLQQERWFKATLLRQNAAHANYSTLERLARDDQFLASLPWLARRYLSHKLQKEERLMIQYSRSIPPEPQPPTVTSVTSAEQNSPSSTDMSGCEYDGFGRRIYVNSPDKFGVEQLQQYIQYVENARARITAELNYVREDLARREPEYFKLSEYTPEKEALHITLRHLSSWVLTLQMERSMAENIIVDASKQLAQLEQQQTGSETSWTPPKTDLPGTCHSPAMTANSLQRHWTRHRHQLSILEDVEKEGILKDDSIVEPLVTYAQFKRRVKAMERLLKDYEDKVAEAELNNSKQF
;
A
#
# COMPACT_ATOMS: atom_id res chain seq x y z
N MET A 1 3.79 22.43 -7.08
CA MET A 1 4.94 23.07 -6.42
C MET A 1 4.59 23.85 -5.15
N ALA A 2 3.42 24.48 -5.01
CA ALA A 2 3.07 25.27 -3.82
C ALA A 2 2.95 24.47 -2.50
N LEU A 3 2.67 23.16 -2.55
CA LEU A 3 2.61 22.30 -1.36
C LEU A 3 3.99 22.02 -0.73
N ALA A 4 5.09 22.25 -1.45
CA ALA A 4 6.44 22.03 -0.94
C ALA A 4 6.89 23.10 0.09
N PHE A 5 6.22 24.25 0.13
CA PHE A 5 6.53 25.33 1.07
C PHE A 5 5.69 25.32 2.35
N ASN A 6 4.68 24.44 2.44
CA ASN A 6 3.87 24.32 3.64
C ASN A 6 4.54 23.37 4.64
N ARG A 7 4.95 23.88 5.81
CA ARG A 7 5.63 23.10 6.86
C ARG A 7 4.83 21.88 7.35
N ARG A 8 3.51 21.81 7.12
CA ARG A 8 2.66 20.67 7.52
C ARG A 8 1.50 20.46 6.51
N PRO A 9 1.68 19.74 5.39
CA PRO A 9 0.57 19.47 4.48
C PRO A 9 -0.38 18.37 5.02
N PHE A 10 0.10 17.53 5.96
CA PHE A 10 -0.69 16.47 6.58
C PHE A 10 -0.39 16.38 8.08
N PRO A 11 -1.20 17.01 8.95
CA PRO A 11 -1.12 16.83 10.40
C PRO A 11 -1.57 15.41 10.78
N GLY A 12 -0.76 14.70 11.57
CA GLY A 12 -1.05 13.34 12.06
C GLY A 12 -0.37 12.18 11.29
N ALA A 13 0.21 12.44 10.12
CA ALA A 13 1.05 11.45 9.42
C ALA A 13 2.52 11.61 9.82
N MET A 14 3.08 10.58 10.48
CA MET A 14 4.48 10.51 10.91
C MET A 14 5.22 9.37 10.19
N GLY A 15 6.55 9.43 10.14
CA GLY A 15 7.36 8.31 9.65
C GLY A 15 7.40 8.11 8.12
N TRP A 16 7.84 6.91 7.70
CA TRP A 16 7.86 6.44 6.30
C TRP A 16 6.50 6.54 5.58
N ARG A 17 5.39 6.56 6.32
CA ARG A 17 4.03 6.80 5.80
C ARG A 17 3.87 8.15 5.11
N ARG A 18 4.67 9.15 5.49
CA ARG A 18 4.76 10.44 4.78
C ARG A 18 5.50 10.31 3.46
N TYR A 19 6.52 9.45 3.40
CA TYR A 19 7.28 9.16 2.18
C TYR A 19 6.44 8.35 1.19
N VAL A 20 5.68 7.36 1.65
CA VAL A 20 4.69 6.65 0.83
C VAL A 20 3.59 7.61 0.37
N GLY A 21 3.05 8.45 1.27
CA GLY A 21 2.11 9.51 0.89
C GLY A 21 2.67 10.47 -0.16
N MET A 22 3.92 10.90 -0.04
CA MET A 22 4.60 11.77 -1.01
C MET A 22 4.95 11.03 -2.33
N ALA A 23 5.34 9.76 -2.27
CA ALA A 23 5.56 8.91 -3.45
C ALA A 23 4.25 8.63 -4.19
N CYS A 24 3.12 8.55 -3.47
CA CYS A 24 1.77 8.51 -4.05
C CYS A 24 1.40 9.82 -4.74
N ILE A 25 1.89 10.95 -4.22
CA ILE A 25 1.64 12.30 -4.74
C ILE A 25 2.62 12.65 -5.89
N GLY A 26 3.75 11.95 -6.02
CA GLY A 26 4.84 12.28 -6.95
C GLY A 26 4.75 11.68 -8.36
N GLY A 27 3.89 10.70 -8.61
CA GLY A 27 3.69 10.16 -9.97
C GLY A 27 2.86 8.87 -9.99
N PRO A 28 2.23 8.53 -11.14
CA PRO A 28 1.18 7.51 -11.25
C PRO A 28 1.63 6.08 -10.86
N LEU A 29 2.89 5.71 -11.08
CA LEU A 29 3.46 4.44 -10.60
C LEU A 29 3.54 4.39 -9.07
N GLY A 30 3.92 5.49 -8.43
CA GLY A 30 3.91 5.64 -6.98
C GLY A 30 2.49 5.71 -6.41
N THR A 31 1.53 6.28 -7.16
CA THR A 31 0.11 6.29 -6.79
C THR A 31 -0.52 4.92 -6.91
N MET A 32 -0.10 4.09 -7.88
CA MET A 32 -0.63 2.75 -8.09
C MET A 32 0.01 1.71 -7.16
N SER A 33 1.31 1.77 -6.91
CA SER A 33 1.96 0.97 -5.86
C SER A 33 1.45 1.38 -4.48
N GLY A 34 1.29 2.69 -4.26
CA GLY A 34 0.60 3.26 -3.12
C GLY A 34 -0.83 2.77 -3.01
N GLN A 35 -1.56 2.69 -4.11
CA GLN A 35 -2.93 2.21 -4.15
C GLN A 35 -3.04 0.70 -3.96
N LEU A 36 -2.15 -0.13 -4.49
CA LEU A 36 -2.11 -1.56 -4.19
C LEU A 36 -1.72 -1.82 -2.73
N TYR A 37 -0.80 -1.01 -2.19
CA TYR A 37 -0.48 -0.98 -0.76
C TYR A 37 -1.64 -0.45 0.08
N PHE A 38 -2.39 0.53 -0.41
CA PHE A 38 -3.59 1.07 0.24
C PHE A 38 -4.83 0.20 0.01
N GLU A 39 -4.86 -0.64 -1.01
CA GLU A 39 -5.90 -1.64 -1.35
C GLU A 39 -5.65 -2.91 -0.57
N SER A 40 -4.39 -3.33 -0.37
CA SER A 40 -4.03 -4.35 0.60
C SER A 40 -4.27 -3.84 2.01
N LEU A 41 -3.97 -2.57 2.31
CA LEU A 41 -4.41 -1.92 3.55
C LEU A 41 -5.91 -1.65 3.59
N GLN A 42 -6.64 -1.55 2.48
CA GLN A 42 -8.10 -1.41 2.48
C GLN A 42 -8.76 -2.77 2.63
N GLN A 43 -8.19 -3.84 2.12
CA GLN A 43 -8.54 -5.21 2.47
C GLN A 43 -8.17 -5.48 3.92
N GLU A 44 -7.03 -5.00 4.41
CA GLU A 44 -6.64 -5.13 5.82
C GLU A 44 -7.46 -4.20 6.71
N ARG A 45 -7.89 -3.03 6.24
CA ARG A 45 -8.79 -2.10 6.94
C ARG A 45 -10.23 -2.55 6.83
N TRP A 46 -10.64 -3.19 5.74
CA TRP A 46 -11.95 -3.81 5.60
C TRP A 46 -11.98 -5.06 6.47
N PHE A 47 -10.94 -5.88 6.47
CA PHE A 47 -10.76 -7.01 7.38
C PHE A 47 -10.69 -6.52 8.83
N LYS A 48 -9.90 -5.49 9.15
CA LYS A 48 -9.86 -4.87 10.48
C LYS A 48 -11.17 -4.17 10.82
N ALA A 49 -11.89 -3.57 9.89
CA ALA A 49 -13.20 -2.95 10.14
C ALA A 49 -14.27 -4.00 10.33
N THR A 50 -14.22 -5.11 9.60
CA THR A 50 -15.05 -6.30 9.78
C THR A 50 -14.73 -6.96 11.12
N LEU A 51 -13.45 -7.08 11.48
CA LEU A 51 -12.97 -7.57 12.78
C LEU A 51 -13.34 -6.62 13.92
N LEU A 52 -13.27 -5.30 13.73
CA LEU A 52 -13.70 -4.29 14.71
C LEU A 52 -15.22 -4.25 14.83
N ARG A 53 -15.97 -4.37 13.73
CA ARG A 53 -17.44 -4.50 13.71
C ARG A 53 -17.84 -5.80 14.41
N GLN A 54 -17.09 -6.88 14.21
CA GLN A 54 -17.29 -8.16 14.89
C GLN A 54 -16.97 -8.06 16.39
N ASN A 55 -15.83 -7.47 16.77
CA ASN A 55 -15.45 -7.24 18.16
C ASN A 55 -16.46 -6.32 18.88
N ALA A 56 -16.96 -5.30 18.19
CA ALA A 56 -18.02 -4.43 18.69
C ALA A 56 -19.35 -5.17 18.84
N ALA A 57 -19.73 -6.03 17.88
CA ALA A 57 -20.91 -6.88 17.99
C ALA A 57 -20.79 -7.86 19.18
N HIS A 58 -19.62 -8.49 19.37
CA HIS A 58 -19.32 -9.32 20.55
C HIS A 58 -19.43 -8.54 21.87
N ALA A 59 -18.82 -7.35 21.95
CA ALA A 59 -18.87 -6.52 23.15
C ALA A 59 -20.30 -6.05 23.47
N ASN A 60 -21.03 -5.60 22.45
CA ASN A 60 -22.44 -5.19 22.58
C ASN A 60 -23.32 -6.35 23.00
N TYR A 61 -23.18 -7.52 22.37
CA TYR A 61 -23.91 -8.73 22.75
C TYR A 61 -23.64 -9.09 24.22
N SER A 62 -22.37 -9.15 24.64
CA SER A 62 -22.01 -9.49 26.02
C SER A 62 -22.57 -8.49 27.06
N THR A 63 -22.65 -7.20 26.68
CA THR A 63 -23.20 -6.16 27.55
C THR A 63 -24.71 -6.26 27.64
N LEU A 64 -25.39 -6.46 26.51
CA LEU A 64 -26.84 -6.67 26.45
C LEU A 64 -27.25 -7.95 27.17
N GLU A 65 -26.44 -9.02 27.06
CA GLU A 65 -26.66 -10.27 27.77
C GLU A 65 -26.51 -10.09 29.29
N ARG A 66 -25.48 -9.35 29.75
CA ARG A 66 -25.32 -9.02 31.18
C ARG A 66 -26.52 -8.24 31.71
N LEU A 67 -26.95 -7.21 30.98
CA LEU A 67 -28.12 -6.41 31.36
C LEU A 67 -29.42 -7.23 31.32
N ALA A 68 -29.55 -8.17 30.38
CA ALA A 68 -30.70 -9.07 30.30
C ALA A 68 -30.71 -10.16 31.39
N ARG A 69 -29.60 -10.38 32.10
CA ARG A 69 -29.50 -11.32 33.22
C ARG A 69 -29.55 -10.62 34.59
N ASP A 70 -29.55 -9.29 34.63
CA ASP A 70 -29.64 -8.52 35.86
C ASP A 70 -31.11 -8.27 36.23
N ASP A 71 -31.62 -9.04 37.19
CA ASP A 71 -33.00 -8.97 37.66
C ASP A 71 -33.38 -7.60 38.23
N GLN A 72 -32.43 -6.87 38.86
CA GLN A 72 -32.69 -5.55 39.41
C GLN A 72 -32.84 -4.52 38.30
N PHE A 73 -31.96 -4.58 37.30
CA PHE A 73 -32.07 -3.75 36.10
C PHE A 73 -33.37 -4.04 35.34
N LEU A 74 -33.71 -5.31 35.12
CA LEU A 74 -34.97 -5.69 34.48
C LEU A 74 -36.18 -5.20 35.29
N ALA A 75 -36.17 -5.36 36.62
CA ALA A 75 -37.25 -4.89 37.49
C ALA A 75 -37.48 -3.37 37.37
N SER A 76 -36.40 -2.59 37.21
CA SER A 76 -36.47 -1.13 37.01
C SER A 76 -37.02 -0.70 35.65
N LEU A 77 -37.00 -1.60 34.65
CA LEU A 77 -37.43 -1.29 33.30
C LEU A 77 -38.94 -1.52 33.09
N PRO A 78 -39.63 -0.60 32.38
CA PRO A 78 -40.99 -0.83 31.93
C PRO A 78 -41.04 -1.96 30.90
N TRP A 79 -42.20 -2.63 30.78
CA TRP A 79 -42.35 -3.84 29.95
C TRP A 79 -41.93 -3.65 28.48
N LEU A 80 -42.19 -2.46 27.89
CA LEU A 80 -41.78 -2.13 26.53
C LEU A 80 -40.26 -2.10 26.36
N ALA A 81 -39.54 -1.58 27.37
CA ALA A 81 -38.09 -1.53 27.36
C ALA A 81 -37.47 -2.93 27.49
N ARG A 82 -38.09 -3.82 28.28
CA ARG A 82 -37.69 -5.24 28.33
C ARG A 82 -37.85 -5.92 26.98
N ARG A 83 -38.99 -5.70 26.30
CA ARG A 83 -39.25 -6.24 24.96
C ARG A 83 -38.25 -5.72 23.93
N TYR A 84 -37.91 -4.44 24.00
CA TYR A 84 -36.89 -3.84 23.14
C TYR A 84 -35.49 -4.43 23.41
N LEU A 85 -35.13 -4.63 24.68
CA LEU A 85 -33.86 -5.26 25.07
C LEU A 85 -33.76 -6.68 24.51
N SER A 86 -34.81 -7.51 24.65
CA SER A 86 -34.85 -8.86 24.08
C SER A 86 -34.73 -8.86 22.56
N HIS A 87 -35.42 -7.95 21.86
CA HIS A 87 -35.33 -7.82 20.41
C HIS A 87 -33.91 -7.41 19.95
N LYS A 88 -33.28 -6.48 20.68
CA LYS A 88 -31.90 -6.07 20.42
C LYS A 88 -30.92 -7.23 20.63
N LEU A 89 -31.06 -7.97 21.72
CA LEU A 89 -30.25 -9.14 22.01
C LEU A 89 -30.35 -10.19 20.88
N GLN A 90 -31.57 -10.51 20.44
CA GLN A 90 -31.80 -11.46 19.34
C GLN A 90 -31.21 -10.98 18.00
N LYS A 91 -31.23 -9.67 17.73
CA LYS A 91 -30.62 -9.09 16.52
C LYS A 91 -29.09 -9.25 16.54
N GLU A 92 -28.45 -8.92 17.66
CA GLU A 92 -27.00 -9.05 17.81
C GLU A 92 -26.56 -10.52 17.79
N GLU A 93 -27.36 -11.44 18.35
CA GLU A 93 -27.12 -12.88 18.28
C GLU A 93 -27.08 -13.40 16.84
N ARG A 94 -27.98 -12.93 15.97
CA ARG A 94 -27.98 -13.31 14.54
C ARG A 94 -26.74 -12.80 13.81
N LEU A 95 -26.31 -11.58 14.09
CA LEU A 95 -25.08 -11.01 13.53
C LEU A 95 -23.86 -11.81 13.97
N MET A 96 -23.79 -12.19 15.24
CA MET A 96 -22.75 -13.05 15.79
C MET A 96 -22.67 -14.42 15.08
N ILE A 97 -23.81 -15.08 14.86
CA ILE A 97 -23.87 -16.35 14.14
C ILE A 97 -23.41 -16.17 12.68
N GLN A 98 -23.80 -15.07 12.04
CA GLN A 98 -23.39 -14.77 10.67
C GLN A 98 -21.87 -14.54 10.56
N TYR A 99 -21.28 -13.78 11.49
CA TYR A 99 -19.84 -13.55 11.52
C TYR A 99 -19.06 -14.85 11.78
N SER A 100 -19.50 -15.67 12.74
CA SER A 100 -18.88 -16.96 13.04
C SER A 100 -18.90 -17.95 11.85
N ARG A 101 -19.90 -17.86 10.97
CA ARG A 101 -19.99 -18.68 9.75
C ARG A 101 -19.14 -18.13 8.59
N SER A 102 -18.85 -16.84 8.58
CA SER A 102 -18.07 -16.19 7.51
C SER A 102 -16.57 -16.27 7.67
N ILE A 103 -16.07 -16.78 8.81
CA ILE A 103 -14.64 -17.01 9.03
C ILE A 103 -14.26 -18.32 8.31
N PRO A 104 -13.45 -18.27 7.22
CA PRO A 104 -12.77 -19.48 6.77
C PRO A 104 -11.90 -19.96 7.93
N PRO A 105 -11.84 -21.28 8.22
CA PRO A 105 -10.94 -21.79 9.26
C PRO A 105 -9.57 -21.19 9.04
N GLU A 106 -9.03 -20.54 10.07
CA GLU A 106 -7.74 -19.84 10.03
C GLU A 106 -6.75 -20.78 9.35
N PRO A 107 -6.24 -20.44 8.14
CA PRO A 107 -5.27 -21.28 7.48
C PRO A 107 -4.10 -21.36 8.44
N GLN A 108 -3.86 -22.56 9.00
CA GLN A 108 -2.73 -22.76 9.90
C GLN A 108 -1.52 -22.20 9.16
N PRO A 109 -0.80 -21.23 9.75
CA PRO A 109 0.32 -20.63 9.07
C PRO A 109 1.24 -21.79 8.67
N PRO A 110 1.67 -21.89 7.40
CA PRO A 110 2.75 -22.79 7.08
C PRO A 110 3.85 -22.47 8.09
N THR A 111 4.35 -23.51 8.78
CA THR A 111 5.53 -23.37 9.63
C THR A 111 6.68 -23.01 8.69
N VAL A 112 6.74 -21.75 8.31
CA VAL A 112 7.87 -21.16 7.62
C VAL A 112 8.88 -20.96 8.71
N THR A 113 9.77 -21.93 8.84
CA THR A 113 11.03 -21.78 9.55
C THR A 113 11.73 -20.60 8.89
N SER A 114 11.54 -19.41 9.44
CA SER A 114 12.22 -18.21 8.99
C SER A 114 13.71 -18.47 9.13
N VAL A 115 14.41 -18.56 8.01
CA VAL A 115 15.87 -18.80 7.92
C VAL A 115 16.67 -17.62 8.53
N THR A 116 16.00 -16.57 9.00
CA THR A 116 16.60 -15.36 9.57
C THR A 116 16.73 -15.34 11.09
N SER A 117 16.34 -16.39 11.82
CA SER A 117 16.39 -16.41 13.29
C SER A 117 17.81 -16.57 13.89
N ALA A 118 18.87 -16.63 13.08
CA ALA A 118 20.23 -16.90 13.56
C ALA A 118 21.10 -15.66 13.87
N GLU A 119 20.63 -14.43 13.63
CA GLU A 119 21.40 -13.20 13.86
C GLU A 119 20.74 -12.29 14.92
N GLN A 120 20.64 -12.77 16.17
CA GLN A 120 20.08 -11.98 17.29
C GLN A 120 21.11 -11.30 18.21
N ASN A 121 22.40 -11.39 17.91
CA ASN A 121 23.45 -10.84 18.79
C ASN A 121 24.26 -9.66 18.20
N SER A 122 23.79 -9.03 17.12
CA SER A 122 24.29 -7.74 16.64
C SER A 122 23.43 -6.60 17.18
N PRO A 123 23.93 -5.37 17.39
CA PRO A 123 23.21 -4.29 18.09
C PRO A 123 21.81 -4.09 17.49
N SER A 124 20.81 -4.60 18.22
CA SER A 124 19.36 -4.53 18.01
C SER A 124 18.88 -4.57 16.55
N SER A 125 18.43 -5.74 16.09
CA SER A 125 17.57 -5.98 14.90
C SER A 125 17.31 -4.72 14.07
N THR A 126 18.24 -4.44 13.16
CA THR A 126 18.42 -3.16 12.50
C THR A 126 17.29 -2.92 11.52
N ASP A 127 16.24 -2.30 12.04
CA ASP A 127 15.08 -1.83 11.31
C ASP A 127 15.60 -0.95 10.16
N MET A 128 15.31 -1.32 8.91
CA MET A 128 15.54 -0.46 7.74
C MET A 128 14.51 0.69 7.71
N SER A 129 14.10 1.18 8.88
CA SER A 129 13.30 2.37 9.01
C SER A 129 14.18 3.54 8.59
N GLY A 130 13.89 4.06 7.40
CA GLY A 130 14.50 5.28 6.88
C GLY A 130 14.16 6.49 7.76
N CYS A 131 14.29 7.70 7.21
CA CYS A 131 13.94 8.87 8.00
C CYS A 131 12.46 8.84 8.41
N GLU A 132 12.21 8.99 9.70
CA GLU A 132 10.88 9.26 10.19
C GLU A 132 10.57 10.75 10.04
N TYR A 133 9.30 11.11 10.06
CA TYR A 133 8.89 12.51 10.13
C TYR A 133 8.23 12.78 11.47
N ASP A 134 8.66 13.85 12.14
CA ASP A 134 8.22 14.23 13.48
C ASP A 134 6.79 14.78 13.59
N GLY A 135 5.92 14.52 12.61
CA GLY A 135 4.60 15.17 12.50
C GLY A 135 4.67 16.67 12.12
N PHE A 136 5.78 17.36 12.37
CA PHE A 136 6.02 18.77 12.06
C PHE A 136 6.67 19.02 10.69
N GLY A 137 7.03 17.96 9.97
CA GLY A 137 7.60 18.10 8.62
C GLY A 137 9.10 17.90 8.59
N ARG A 138 9.74 17.77 9.75
CA ARG A 138 11.18 17.56 9.85
C ARG A 138 11.46 16.07 9.76
N ARG A 139 12.53 15.74 9.05
CA ARG A 139 13.07 14.37 9.02
C ARG A 139 13.80 14.13 10.34
N ILE A 140 13.32 13.17 11.13
CA ILE A 140 14.04 12.57 12.24
C ILE A 140 14.73 11.35 11.66
N TYR A 141 16.05 11.36 11.72
CA TYR A 141 16.83 10.19 11.36
C TYR A 141 16.99 9.36 12.63
N VAL A 142 16.51 8.12 12.58
CA VAL A 142 16.73 7.14 13.66
C VAL A 142 18.24 7.06 13.94
N ASN A 143 19.02 7.00 12.85
CA ASN A 143 20.48 6.99 12.85
C ASN A 143 21.08 8.38 12.60
N SER A 144 20.68 9.38 13.39
CA SER A 144 21.26 10.72 13.26
C SER A 144 22.75 10.72 13.64
N PRO A 145 23.61 11.46 12.95
CA PRO A 145 25.04 11.47 13.23
C PRO A 145 25.40 12.02 14.62
N ASP A 146 24.55 12.89 15.18
CA ASP A 146 24.66 13.35 16.57
C ASP A 146 24.65 12.19 17.60
N LYS A 147 24.12 11.02 17.20
CA LYS A 147 24.00 9.83 18.05
C LYS A 147 25.03 8.75 17.74
N PHE A 148 25.36 8.56 16.46
CA PHE A 148 26.14 7.41 15.99
C PHE A 148 27.59 7.79 15.58
N GLY A 149 27.89 9.06 15.31
CA GLY A 149 29.19 9.46 14.78
C GLY A 149 29.45 8.98 13.34
N VAL A 150 30.56 9.42 12.74
CA VAL A 150 30.85 9.20 11.31
C VAL A 150 31.08 7.72 10.98
N GLU A 151 31.88 7.02 11.79
CA GLU A 151 32.24 5.61 11.54
C GLU A 151 31.02 4.68 11.55
N GLN A 152 30.11 4.84 12.51
CA GLN A 152 28.90 4.01 12.58
C GLN A 152 27.95 4.31 11.42
N LEU A 153 27.88 5.57 10.95
CA LEU A 153 27.09 5.91 9.77
C LEU A 153 27.66 5.27 8.49
N GLN A 154 28.99 5.19 8.35
CA GLN A 154 29.64 4.45 7.26
C GLN A 154 29.33 2.95 7.32
N GLN A 155 29.45 2.34 8.50
CA GLN A 155 29.08 0.94 8.72
C GLN A 155 27.61 0.68 8.38
N TYR A 156 26.71 1.60 8.74
CA TYR A 156 25.30 1.52 8.38
C TYR A 156 25.07 1.60 6.86
N ILE A 157 25.74 2.52 6.15
CA ILE A 157 25.68 2.60 4.69
C ILE A 157 26.11 1.28 4.07
N GLN A 158 27.25 0.73 4.50
CA GLN A 158 27.76 -0.54 3.99
C GLN A 158 26.79 -1.71 4.26
N TYR A 159 26.18 -1.74 5.44
CA TYR A 159 25.14 -2.70 5.77
C TYR A 159 23.94 -2.62 4.82
N VAL A 160 23.43 -1.41 4.56
CA VAL A 160 22.30 -1.19 3.64
C VAL A 160 22.68 -1.52 2.20
N GLU A 161 23.91 -1.25 1.77
CA GLU A 161 24.41 -1.66 0.45
C GLU A 161 24.45 -3.17 0.28
N ASN A 162 24.91 -3.90 1.31
CA ASN A 162 24.88 -5.36 1.33
C ASN A 162 23.43 -5.90 1.30
N ALA A 163 22.51 -5.26 2.02
CA ALA A 163 21.08 -5.60 1.95
C ALA A 163 20.50 -5.35 0.55
N ARG A 164 20.80 -4.19 -0.07
CA ARG A 164 20.39 -3.86 -1.45
C ARG A 164 20.91 -4.90 -2.45
N ALA A 165 22.16 -5.34 -2.31
CA ALA A 165 22.75 -6.35 -3.19
C ALA A 165 22.02 -7.69 -3.07
N ARG A 166 21.73 -8.15 -1.84
CA ARG A 166 20.93 -9.36 -1.59
C ARG A 166 19.52 -9.27 -2.18
N ILE A 167 18.80 -8.17 -1.91
CA ILE A 167 17.46 -7.93 -2.46
C ILE A 167 17.50 -7.93 -4.00
N THR A 168 18.55 -7.37 -4.60
CA THR A 168 18.71 -7.35 -6.06
C THR A 168 18.92 -8.75 -6.62
N ALA A 169 19.73 -9.58 -5.97
CA ALA A 169 19.93 -10.98 -6.35
C ALA A 169 18.62 -11.77 -6.27
N GLU A 170 17.87 -11.64 -5.17
CA GLU A 170 16.56 -12.28 -4.98
C GLU A 170 15.54 -11.79 -6.02
N LEU A 171 15.48 -10.48 -6.28
CA LEU A 171 14.61 -9.90 -7.29
C LEU A 171 14.88 -10.48 -8.68
N ASN A 172 16.16 -10.65 -9.05
CA ASN A 172 16.54 -11.26 -10.32
C ASN A 172 16.13 -12.74 -10.36
N TYR A 173 16.38 -13.49 -9.29
CA TYR A 173 15.98 -14.89 -9.18
C TYR A 173 14.45 -15.07 -9.35
N VAL A 174 13.63 -14.28 -8.65
CA VAL A 174 12.17 -14.35 -8.76
C VAL A 174 11.71 -13.95 -10.17
N ARG A 175 12.35 -12.96 -10.79
CA ARG A 175 12.05 -12.56 -12.18
C ARG A 175 12.37 -13.66 -13.19
N GLU A 176 13.49 -14.34 -13.02
CA GLU A 176 13.87 -15.49 -13.86
C GLU A 176 12.88 -16.64 -13.67
N ASP A 177 12.46 -16.94 -12.44
CA ASP A 177 11.47 -18.00 -12.17
C ASP A 177 10.10 -17.66 -12.78
N LEU A 178 9.67 -16.40 -12.66
CA LEU A 178 8.44 -15.91 -13.28
C LEU A 178 8.52 -16.02 -14.81
N ALA A 179 9.62 -15.56 -15.42
CA ALA A 179 9.83 -15.61 -16.87
C ALA A 179 9.88 -17.04 -17.42
N ARG A 180 10.36 -18.01 -16.64
CA ARG A 180 10.39 -19.42 -17.00
C ARG A 180 9.01 -20.07 -16.98
N ARG A 181 8.18 -19.75 -15.97
CA ARG A 181 6.87 -20.37 -15.73
C ARG A 181 5.75 -19.75 -16.57
N GLU A 182 5.86 -18.47 -16.90
CA GLU A 182 4.84 -17.75 -17.65
C GLU A 182 4.53 -18.41 -19.02
N PRO A 183 5.51 -18.84 -19.83
CA PRO A 183 5.25 -19.62 -21.04
C PRO A 183 4.57 -20.97 -20.80
N GLU A 184 4.87 -21.65 -19.68
CA GLU A 184 4.25 -22.94 -19.33
C GLU A 184 2.74 -22.76 -19.09
N TYR A 185 2.36 -21.66 -18.42
CA TYR A 185 0.96 -21.31 -18.17
C TYR A 185 0.16 -21.14 -19.47
N PHE A 186 0.77 -20.50 -20.47
CA PHE A 186 0.12 -20.29 -21.76
C PHE A 186 0.05 -21.55 -22.64
N LYS A 187 0.86 -22.58 -22.37
CA LYS A 187 0.80 -23.88 -23.08
C LYS A 187 -0.34 -24.79 -22.61
N LEU A 188 -0.82 -24.61 -21.37
CA LEU A 188 -1.88 -25.44 -20.79
C LEU A 188 -3.25 -25.09 -21.39
N SER A 189 -4.07 -26.11 -21.66
CA SER A 189 -5.45 -25.96 -22.16
C SER A 189 -6.35 -25.17 -21.20
N GLU A 190 -7.51 -24.71 -21.68
CA GLU A 190 -8.45 -23.92 -20.87
C GLU A 190 -9.01 -24.78 -19.70
N TYR A 191 -8.56 -24.45 -18.48
CA TYR A 191 -9.07 -24.98 -17.19
C TYR A 191 -8.67 -26.40 -16.76
N THR A 192 -7.36 -26.70 -16.72
CA THR A 192 -6.85 -27.79 -15.89
C THR A 192 -6.56 -27.32 -14.46
N PRO A 193 -6.65 -28.20 -13.43
CA PRO A 193 -6.25 -27.85 -12.07
C PRO A 193 -4.77 -27.42 -11.98
N GLU A 194 -3.93 -27.95 -12.87
CA GLU A 194 -2.52 -27.56 -13.00
C GLU A 194 -2.36 -26.10 -13.46
N LYS A 195 -3.22 -25.64 -14.38
CA LYS A 195 -3.21 -24.26 -14.87
C LYS A 195 -3.64 -23.28 -13.78
N GLU A 196 -4.62 -23.63 -12.96
CA GLU A 196 -5.04 -22.82 -11.82
C GLU A 196 -3.95 -22.72 -10.75
N ALA A 197 -3.31 -23.84 -10.42
CA ALA A 197 -2.16 -23.85 -9.49
C ALA A 197 -1.01 -22.96 -10.00
N LEU A 198 -0.73 -23.01 -11.30
CA LEU A 198 0.28 -22.17 -11.94
C LEU A 198 -0.12 -20.69 -11.98
N HIS A 199 -1.40 -20.38 -12.20
CA HIS A 199 -1.93 -19.01 -12.12
C HIS A 199 -1.68 -18.39 -10.74
N ILE A 200 -2.04 -19.11 -9.68
CA ILE A 200 -1.85 -18.67 -8.29
C ILE A 200 -0.36 -18.44 -8.00
N THR A 201 0.50 -19.34 -8.47
CA THR A 201 1.95 -19.23 -8.31
C THR A 201 2.50 -18.00 -9.01
N LEU A 202 2.13 -17.76 -10.28
CA LEU A 202 2.54 -16.57 -11.04
C LEU A 202 2.08 -15.26 -10.36
N ARG A 203 0.86 -15.24 -9.82
CA ARG A 203 0.36 -14.09 -9.05
C ARG A 203 1.19 -13.83 -7.80
N HIS A 204 1.58 -14.87 -7.07
CA HIS A 204 2.45 -14.73 -5.90
C HIS A 204 3.84 -14.24 -6.29
N LEU A 205 4.47 -14.82 -7.31
CA LEU A 205 5.77 -14.37 -7.82
C LEU A 205 5.72 -12.91 -8.27
N SER A 206 4.67 -12.50 -8.99
CA SER A 206 4.49 -11.10 -9.40
C SER A 206 4.35 -10.15 -8.20
N SER A 207 3.60 -10.56 -7.17
CA SER A 207 3.52 -9.79 -5.92
C SER A 207 4.88 -9.67 -5.23
N TRP A 208 5.68 -10.74 -5.22
CA TRP A 208 7.02 -10.73 -4.64
C TRP A 208 7.97 -9.81 -5.39
N VAL A 209 7.93 -9.82 -6.73
CA VAL A 209 8.71 -8.88 -7.56
C VAL A 209 8.40 -7.44 -7.18
N LEU A 210 7.12 -7.09 -6.97
CA LEU A 210 6.72 -5.75 -6.55
C LEU A 210 7.27 -5.42 -5.16
N THR A 211 7.14 -6.33 -4.20
CA THR A 211 7.68 -6.14 -2.83
C THR A 211 9.19 -5.92 -2.85
N LEU A 212 9.95 -6.82 -3.49
CA LEU A 212 11.41 -6.73 -3.57
C LEU A 212 11.87 -5.46 -4.31
N GLN A 213 11.13 -5.04 -5.35
CA GLN A 213 11.42 -3.77 -6.04
C GLN A 213 11.20 -2.56 -5.12
N MET A 214 10.15 -2.57 -4.29
CA MET A 214 9.90 -1.51 -3.30
C MET A 214 11.01 -1.49 -2.24
N GLU A 215 11.37 -2.64 -1.67
CA GLU A 215 12.43 -2.77 -0.68
C GLU A 215 13.78 -2.30 -1.23
N ARG A 216 14.13 -2.67 -2.46
CA ARG A 216 15.33 -2.18 -3.14
C ARG A 216 15.31 -0.65 -3.25
N SER A 217 14.18 -0.08 -3.67
CA SER A 217 14.03 1.36 -3.80
C SER A 217 14.12 2.08 -2.45
N MET A 218 13.64 1.46 -1.37
CA MET A 218 13.81 1.97 -0.01
C MET A 218 15.28 1.95 0.41
N ALA A 219 16.00 0.86 0.17
CA ALA A 219 17.42 0.76 0.47
C ALA A 219 18.25 1.81 -0.30
N GLU A 220 17.96 2.02 -1.59
CA GLU A 220 18.59 3.08 -2.40
C GLU A 220 18.37 4.48 -1.80
N ASN A 221 17.14 4.79 -1.39
CA ASN A 221 16.83 6.07 -0.75
C ASN A 221 17.57 6.25 0.59
N ILE A 222 17.66 5.19 1.41
CA ILE A 222 18.38 5.21 2.69
C ILE A 222 19.87 5.48 2.47
N ILE A 223 20.50 4.82 1.50
CA ILE A 223 21.90 5.03 1.15
C ILE A 223 22.16 6.49 0.75
N VAL A 224 21.30 7.07 -0.10
CA VAL A 224 21.44 8.47 -0.54
C VAL A 224 21.30 9.44 0.63
N ASP A 225 20.27 9.25 1.46
CA ASP A 225 20.04 10.12 2.63
C ASP A 225 21.19 10.01 3.65
N ALA A 226 21.69 8.81 3.95
CA ALA A 226 22.81 8.60 4.85
C ALA A 226 24.13 9.18 4.29
N SER A 227 24.39 9.00 2.99
CA SER A 227 25.57 9.58 2.34
C SER A 227 25.55 11.11 2.37
N LYS A 228 24.36 11.71 2.22
CA LYS A 228 24.20 13.16 2.36
C LYS A 228 24.55 13.64 3.77
N GLN A 229 24.11 12.94 4.80
CA GLN A 229 24.45 13.28 6.19
C GLN A 229 25.94 13.21 6.45
N LEU A 230 26.58 12.14 5.96
CA LEU A 230 28.01 11.96 6.08
C LEU A 230 28.77 13.15 5.47
N ALA A 231 28.41 13.54 4.25
CA ALA A 231 29.03 14.70 3.61
C ALA A 231 28.77 16.02 4.36
N GLN A 232 27.59 16.20 4.97
CA GLN A 232 27.31 17.38 5.80
C GLN A 232 28.19 17.44 7.05
N LEU A 233 28.49 16.30 7.68
CA LEU A 233 29.40 16.24 8.82
C LEU A 233 30.84 16.54 8.39
N GLU A 234 31.27 15.97 7.28
CA GLU A 234 32.61 16.24 6.72
C GLU A 234 32.78 17.71 6.39
N GLN A 235 31.75 18.37 5.84
CA GLN A 235 31.74 19.82 5.59
C GLN A 235 31.84 20.62 6.89
N GLN A 236 31.07 20.24 7.91
CA GLN A 236 31.15 20.89 9.23
C GLN A 236 32.54 20.74 9.87
N GLN A 237 33.20 19.60 9.69
CA GLN A 237 34.54 19.35 10.21
C GLN A 237 35.63 20.10 9.43
N THR A 238 35.48 20.20 8.11
CA THR A 238 36.48 20.83 7.22
C THR A 238 36.29 22.34 7.05
N GLY A 239 35.13 22.89 7.42
CA GLY A 239 34.76 24.28 7.16
C GLY A 239 34.54 24.60 5.68
N SER A 240 34.40 23.58 4.83
CA SER A 240 34.23 23.75 3.39
C SER A 240 32.79 24.14 3.04
N GLU A 241 32.61 25.15 2.18
CA GLU A 241 31.31 25.59 1.66
C GLU A 241 30.83 24.82 0.43
N THR A 242 31.58 23.80 -0.04
CA THR A 242 31.17 22.99 -1.19
C THR A 242 29.80 22.38 -0.95
N SER A 243 28.79 22.72 -1.76
CA SER A 243 27.46 22.13 -1.65
C SER A 243 27.50 20.63 -1.96
N TRP A 244 26.83 19.83 -1.14
CA TRP A 244 26.71 18.41 -1.43
C TRP A 244 26.00 18.20 -2.77
N THR A 245 26.60 17.41 -3.64
CA THR A 245 25.98 16.96 -4.89
C THR A 245 25.66 15.47 -4.75
N PRO A 246 24.42 15.05 -5.09
CA PRO A 246 24.10 13.63 -5.09
C PRO A 246 25.04 12.89 -6.04
N PRO A 247 25.47 11.66 -5.70
CA PRO A 247 26.23 10.84 -6.63
C PRO A 247 25.41 10.71 -7.91
N LYS A 248 26.05 10.97 -9.06
CA LYS A 248 25.44 10.71 -10.36
C LYS A 248 25.14 9.23 -10.40
N THR A 249 23.89 8.89 -10.20
CA THR A 249 23.40 7.57 -10.55
C THR A 249 23.41 7.58 -12.07
N ASP A 250 24.31 6.79 -12.65
CA ASP A 250 24.24 6.43 -14.07
C ASP A 250 22.97 5.58 -14.26
N LEU A 251 21.80 6.22 -14.12
CA LEU A 251 20.56 5.70 -14.63
C LEU A 251 20.79 5.61 -16.14
N PRO A 252 20.78 4.40 -16.74
CA PRO A 252 20.90 4.28 -18.18
C PRO A 252 19.79 5.12 -18.82
N GLY A 253 20.16 6.26 -19.43
CA GLY A 253 19.33 7.14 -20.26
C GLY A 253 17.93 7.48 -19.73
N THR A 254 17.70 8.77 -19.48
CA THR A 254 16.37 9.38 -19.24
C THR A 254 15.29 8.89 -20.22
N CYS A 255 14.64 7.76 -19.91
CA CYS A 255 13.50 7.22 -20.64
C CYS A 255 12.20 7.63 -19.94
N HIS A 256 12.08 8.91 -19.58
CA HIS A 256 10.79 9.49 -19.23
C HIS A 256 10.09 9.92 -20.51
N SER A 257 9.51 8.94 -21.22
CA SER A 257 8.65 9.23 -22.35
C SER A 257 7.21 9.47 -21.85
N PRO A 258 6.63 10.66 -22.10
CA PRO A 258 5.20 10.91 -21.87
C PRO A 258 4.31 9.84 -22.49
N ALA A 259 4.75 9.19 -23.57
CA ALA A 259 4.02 8.13 -24.25
C ALA A 259 3.92 6.84 -23.41
N MET A 260 4.95 6.50 -22.61
CA MET A 260 4.86 5.34 -21.72
C MET A 260 3.88 5.58 -20.57
N THR A 261 3.85 6.81 -20.03
CA THR A 261 2.90 7.20 -19.00
C THR A 261 1.47 7.28 -19.55
N ALA A 262 1.28 7.83 -20.76
CA ALA A 262 0.00 7.87 -21.46
C ALA A 262 -0.54 6.45 -21.71
N ASN A 263 0.28 5.54 -22.25
CA ASN A 263 -0.10 4.15 -22.51
C ASN A 263 -0.48 3.39 -21.23
N SER A 264 0.25 3.60 -20.14
CA SER A 264 -0.08 3.00 -18.85
C SER A 264 -1.43 3.52 -18.31
N LEU A 265 -1.62 4.83 -18.37
CA LEU A 265 -2.85 5.49 -17.93
C LEU A 265 -4.07 5.07 -18.78
N GLN A 266 -3.88 4.89 -20.09
CA GLN A 266 -4.91 4.42 -21.02
C GLN A 266 -5.40 3.02 -20.63
N ARG A 267 -4.48 2.09 -20.34
CA ARG A 267 -4.83 0.72 -19.91
C ARG A 267 -5.62 0.71 -18.59
N HIS A 268 -5.23 1.53 -17.63
CA HIS A 268 -5.96 1.63 -16.36
C HIS A 268 -7.34 2.28 -16.55
N TRP A 269 -7.42 3.30 -17.39
CA TRP A 269 -8.69 3.96 -17.71
C TRP A 269 -9.67 2.99 -18.38
N THR A 270 -9.26 2.26 -19.44
CA THR A 270 -10.14 1.31 -20.14
C THR A 270 -10.70 0.25 -19.19
N ARG A 271 -9.88 -0.27 -18.28
CA ARG A 271 -10.30 -1.25 -17.26
C ARG A 271 -11.35 -0.67 -16.30
N HIS A 272 -11.09 0.51 -15.74
CA HIS A 272 -12.04 1.12 -14.82
C HIS A 272 -13.32 1.60 -15.52
N ARG A 273 -13.24 1.98 -16.80
CA ARG A 273 -14.42 2.33 -17.60
C ARG A 273 -15.31 1.12 -17.86
N HIS A 274 -14.72 -0.04 -18.13
CA HIS A 274 -15.46 -1.29 -18.28
C HIS A 274 -16.14 -1.72 -16.97
N GLN A 275 -15.42 -1.68 -15.84
CA GLN A 275 -16.00 -1.93 -14.51
C GLN A 275 -17.15 -0.97 -14.20
N LEU A 276 -17.02 0.31 -14.60
CA LEU A 276 -18.08 1.30 -14.43
C LEU A 276 -19.31 0.96 -15.29
N SER A 277 -19.13 0.45 -16.50
CA SER A 277 -20.24 0.02 -17.37
C SER A 277 -21.05 -1.13 -16.74
N ILE A 278 -20.38 -2.10 -16.14
CA ILE A 278 -21.06 -3.22 -15.46
C ILE A 278 -21.88 -2.69 -14.27
N LEU A 279 -21.29 -1.80 -13.47
CA LEU A 279 -22.01 -1.18 -12.36
C LEU A 279 -23.17 -0.29 -12.83
N GLU A 280 -23.03 0.36 -14.00
CA GLU A 280 -24.11 1.12 -14.67
C GLU A 280 -25.27 0.21 -15.10
N ASP A 281 -25.01 -1.01 -15.56
CA ASP A 281 -26.06 -1.95 -15.96
C ASP A 281 -26.76 -2.60 -14.75
N VAL A 282 -26.00 -2.95 -13.70
CA VAL A 282 -26.55 -3.44 -12.42
C VAL A 282 -27.43 -2.37 -11.73
N GLU A 283 -27.06 -1.08 -11.86
CA GLU A 283 -27.89 0.05 -11.39
C GLU A 283 -29.20 0.14 -12.18
N LYS A 284 -29.17 -0.04 -13.51
CA LYS A 284 -30.36 0.01 -14.38
C LYS A 284 -31.34 -1.14 -14.10
N GLU A 285 -30.84 -2.33 -13.83
CA GLU A 285 -31.65 -3.50 -13.48
C GLU A 285 -32.33 -3.38 -12.10
N GLY A 286 -31.99 -2.33 -11.33
CA GLY A 286 -32.64 -2.02 -10.06
C GLY A 286 -32.19 -2.88 -8.89
N ILE A 287 -31.16 -3.71 -9.08
CA ILE A 287 -30.61 -4.64 -8.07
C ILE A 287 -30.01 -3.88 -6.88
N LEU A 288 -29.53 -2.65 -7.08
CA LEU A 288 -28.95 -1.80 -6.05
C LEU A 288 -29.98 -1.00 -5.23
N LYS A 289 -31.28 -1.19 -5.46
CA LYS A 289 -32.35 -0.44 -4.77
C LYS A 289 -32.82 -1.05 -3.45
N ASP A 290 -32.22 -2.17 -3.02
CA ASP A 290 -32.51 -2.70 -1.68
C ASP A 290 -31.83 -1.83 -0.62
N ASP A 291 -32.62 -1.27 0.31
CA ASP A 291 -32.20 -0.28 1.32
C ASP A 291 -31.12 -0.82 2.29
N SER A 292 -30.80 -2.12 2.22
CA SER A 292 -29.70 -2.75 2.96
C SER A 292 -28.31 -2.46 2.35
N ILE A 293 -28.24 -1.82 1.17
CA ILE A 293 -27.04 -1.70 0.34
C ILE A 293 -26.69 -0.21 0.08
N VAL A 294 -26.66 0.62 1.13
CA VAL A 294 -26.29 2.04 1.02
C VAL A 294 -24.77 2.25 0.79
N GLU A 295 -23.92 1.36 1.30
CA GLU A 295 -22.44 1.45 1.22
C GLU A 295 -21.90 1.24 -0.23
N PRO A 296 -22.48 0.32 -1.05
CA PRO A 296 -22.10 0.16 -2.47
C PRO A 296 -22.52 1.31 -3.40
N LEU A 297 -23.64 1.99 -3.15
CA LEU A 297 -24.09 3.14 -3.97
C LEU A 297 -23.16 4.35 -3.85
N VAL A 298 -22.69 4.64 -2.63
CA VAL A 298 -21.67 5.69 -2.38
C VAL A 298 -20.34 5.32 -3.04
N THR A 299 -19.98 4.03 -3.01
CA THR A 299 -18.77 3.50 -3.64
C THR A 299 -18.83 3.60 -5.17
N TYR A 300 -19.99 3.33 -5.77
CA TYR A 300 -20.23 3.46 -7.21
C TYR A 300 -20.17 4.92 -7.71
N ALA A 301 -20.82 5.86 -7.02
CA ALA A 301 -20.75 7.28 -7.39
C ALA A 301 -19.31 7.84 -7.30
N GLN A 302 -18.53 7.37 -6.33
CA GLN A 302 -17.11 7.69 -6.22
C GLN A 302 -16.28 7.04 -7.33
N PHE A 303 -16.55 5.78 -7.66
CA PHE A 303 -15.89 5.07 -8.77
C PHE A 303 -16.14 5.77 -10.12
N LYS A 304 -17.37 6.23 -10.36
CA LYS A 304 -17.74 7.04 -11.54
C LYS A 304 -16.96 8.36 -11.64
N ARG A 305 -16.79 9.08 -10.52
CA ARG A 305 -15.98 10.31 -10.47
C ARG A 305 -14.51 10.03 -10.74
N ARG A 306 -13.98 8.90 -10.25
CA ARG A 306 -12.60 8.47 -10.48
C ARG A 306 -12.32 8.17 -11.95
N VAL A 307 -13.19 7.45 -12.64
CA VAL A 307 -13.06 7.20 -14.08
C VAL A 307 -13.03 8.51 -14.87
N LYS A 308 -13.93 9.45 -14.57
CA LYS A 308 -13.93 10.78 -15.21
C LYS A 308 -12.66 11.60 -14.97
N ALA A 309 -12.05 11.48 -13.79
CA ALA A 309 -10.78 12.12 -13.51
C ALA A 309 -9.63 11.49 -14.32
N MET A 310 -9.64 10.16 -14.46
CA MET A 310 -8.66 9.45 -15.29
C MET A 310 -8.80 9.79 -16.78
N GLU A 311 -10.02 10.01 -17.29
CA GLU A 311 -10.28 10.45 -18.67
C GLU A 311 -9.60 11.79 -18.98
N ARG A 312 -9.76 12.77 -18.08
CA ARG A 312 -9.14 14.10 -18.23
C ARG A 312 -7.63 14.00 -18.19
N LEU A 313 -7.09 13.22 -17.25
CA LEU A 313 -5.64 13.04 -17.14
C LEU A 313 -5.06 12.33 -18.37
N LEU A 314 -5.75 11.33 -18.91
CA LEU A 314 -5.33 10.63 -20.13
C LEU A 314 -5.20 11.61 -21.29
N LYS A 315 -6.22 12.44 -21.49
CA LYS A 315 -6.22 13.47 -22.53
C LYS A 315 -5.03 14.44 -22.38
N ASP A 316 -4.76 14.93 -21.17
CA ASP A 316 -3.63 15.83 -20.93
C ASP A 316 -2.26 15.20 -21.27
N TYR A 317 -2.12 13.88 -21.09
CA TYR A 317 -0.89 13.16 -21.47
C TYR A 317 -0.82 12.88 -22.97
N GLU A 318 -1.94 12.57 -23.62
CA GLU A 318 -2.03 12.43 -25.08
C GLU A 318 -1.66 13.75 -25.78
N ASP A 319 -2.14 14.90 -25.29
CA ASP A 319 -1.79 16.22 -25.82
C ASP A 319 -0.28 16.51 -25.70
N LYS A 320 0.35 16.13 -24.57
CA LYS A 320 1.81 16.26 -24.37
C LYS A 320 2.62 15.33 -25.26
N VAL A 321 2.11 14.14 -25.56
CA VAL A 321 2.74 13.22 -26.52
C VAL A 321 2.72 13.86 -27.91
N ALA A 322 1.58 14.41 -28.32
CA ALA A 322 1.46 15.11 -29.59
C ALA A 322 2.39 16.33 -29.71
N GLU A 323 2.51 17.15 -28.66
CA GLU A 323 3.46 18.28 -28.62
C GLU A 323 4.93 17.82 -28.72
N ALA A 324 5.28 16.73 -28.03
CA ALA A 324 6.63 16.17 -28.09
C ALA A 324 6.96 15.64 -29.49
N GLU A 325 6.00 14.97 -30.15
CA GLU A 325 6.14 14.50 -31.53
C GLU A 325 6.30 15.68 -32.53
N LEU A 326 5.52 16.75 -32.36
CA LEU A 326 5.62 17.97 -33.18
C LEU A 326 6.95 18.71 -33.01
N ASN A 327 7.51 18.73 -31.80
CA ASN A 327 8.80 19.36 -31.54
C ASN A 327 9.95 18.53 -32.11
N ASN A 328 9.87 17.20 -31.99
CA ASN A 328 10.83 16.31 -32.63
C ASN A 328 10.78 16.45 -34.15
N SER A 329 9.60 16.58 -34.77
CA SER A 329 9.49 16.74 -36.23
C SER A 329 10.02 18.07 -36.77
N LYS A 330 10.19 19.11 -35.93
CA LYS A 330 10.77 20.40 -36.32
C LYS A 330 12.29 20.45 -36.23
N GLN A 331 12.90 19.49 -35.54
CA GLN A 331 14.35 19.41 -35.37
C GLN A 331 15.05 18.62 -36.49
N PHE A 332 14.27 17.95 -37.35
CA PHE A 332 14.72 17.21 -38.53
C PHE A 332 14.28 17.92 -39.80
#